data_AF-A0A1H4XUW6-F1
#
_entry.id   AF-A0A1H4XUW6-F1
#
_cell.length_a   1.000
_cell.length_b   1.000
_cell.length_c   1.000
_cell.angle_alpha   90.00
_cell.angle_beta   90.00
_cell.angle_gamma   90.00
#
_symmetry.space_group_name_H-M   'P 1'
#
loop_
_entity.id
_entity.type
_entity.pdbx_description
1 polymer ?
#
loop_
_entity_poly.entity_id
_entity_poly.type
_entity_poly.pdbx_seq_one_letter_code
_entity_poly.pdbx_strand_id
1 'polypeptide(L)'
;MKTVVDFNRPVSRKENNPESQDNLDKNKKRFSKQCQKVYDALLRGKRLTTVSALLKYQIGDLRRRIKDLKDTHKINIKDKWVKTDGSRYKEYYM
;
A
#
# COMPACT_ATOMS: atom_id res chain seq x y z
N MET A 1 -9.78 -9.34 -17.00
CA MET A 1 -10.15 -7.93 -17.16
C MET A 1 -9.20 -7.08 -16.32
N LYS A 2 -8.48 -6.12 -16.90
CA LYS A 2 -7.70 -5.15 -16.14
C LYS A 2 -8.68 -4.17 -15.50
N THR A 3 -8.84 -4.21 -14.18
CA THR A 3 -9.60 -3.19 -13.46
C THR A 3 -8.85 -1.87 -13.62
N VAL A 4 -9.41 -0.91 -14.34
CA VAL A 4 -8.80 0.42 -14.48
C VAL A 4 -9.02 1.14 -13.14
N VAL A 5 -7.97 1.22 -12.34
CA VAL A 5 -8.01 1.92 -11.04
C VAL A 5 -7.60 3.37 -11.25
N ASP A 6 -8.48 4.29 -10.89
CA ASP A 6 -8.15 5.72 -10.93
C ASP A 6 -7.41 6.15 -9.65
N PHE A 7 -6.11 6.39 -9.80
CA PHE A 7 -5.23 6.89 -8.73
C PHE A 7 -5.19 8.43 -8.65
N ASN A 8 -5.96 9.15 -9.48
CA ASN A 8 -6.19 10.57 -9.30
C ASN A 8 -7.17 10.85 -8.15
N ARG A 9 -7.98 9.85 -7.76
CA ARG A 9 -8.75 9.91 -6.51
C ARG A 9 -7.78 9.88 -5.32
N PRO A 10 -7.67 10.95 -4.54
CA PRO A 10 -6.71 11.00 -3.45
C PRO A 10 -7.10 10.01 -2.36
N VAL A 11 -6.10 9.45 -1.69
CA VAL A 11 -6.32 8.75 -0.42
C VAL A 11 -7.04 9.67 0.55
N SER A 12 -8.23 9.25 0.97
CA SER A 12 -9.12 10.03 1.82
C SER A 12 -9.55 9.18 2.99
N ARG A 13 -9.16 9.61 4.18
CA ARG A 13 -9.51 8.99 5.45
C ARG A 13 -9.40 10.02 6.56
N LYS A 14 -10.04 9.70 7.67
CA LYS A 14 -9.90 10.43 8.93
C LYS A 14 -8.79 9.77 9.76
N GLU A 15 -7.82 10.55 10.19
CA GLU A 15 -6.80 10.13 11.16
C GLU A 15 -7.30 10.33 12.60
N ASN A 16 -6.63 9.68 13.54
CA ASN A 16 -6.99 9.73 14.96
C ASN A 16 -6.62 11.04 15.66
N ASN A 17 -5.65 11.79 15.12
CA ASN A 17 -5.20 13.07 15.66
C ASN A 17 -4.97 14.12 14.55
N PRO A 18 -5.01 15.42 14.89
CA PRO A 18 -4.87 16.51 13.92
C PRO A 18 -3.52 16.53 13.18
N GLU A 19 -2.42 16.21 13.86
CA GLU A 19 -1.07 16.20 13.26
C GLU A 19 -0.96 15.15 12.15
N SER A 20 -1.49 13.95 12.41
CA SER A 20 -1.53 12.87 11.42
C SER A 20 -2.44 13.23 10.25
N GLN A 21 -3.56 13.93 10.52
CA GLN A 21 -4.46 14.41 9.48
C GLN A 21 -3.77 15.45 8.58
N ASP A 22 -3.04 16.40 9.18
CA ASP A 22 -2.27 17.41 8.44
C ASP A 22 -1.16 16.75 7.60
N ASN A 23 -0.45 15.76 8.15
CA ASN A 23 0.54 14.99 7.39
C ASN A 23 -0.10 14.27 6.20
N LEU A 24 -1.25 13.62 6.42
CA LEU A 24 -2.02 12.98 5.36
C LEU A 24 -2.38 14.00 4.29
N ASP A 25 -3.00 15.11 4.67
CA ASP A 25 -3.50 16.16 3.77
C ASP A 25 -2.39 16.75 2.92
N LYS A 26 -1.24 17.09 3.52
CA LYS A 26 -0.02 17.57 2.84
C LYS A 26 0.55 16.55 1.86
N ASN A 27 0.37 15.25 2.13
CA ASN A 27 1.02 14.18 1.37
C ASN A 27 0.08 13.33 0.49
N LYS A 28 -1.22 13.67 0.40
CA LYS A 28 -2.24 12.90 -0.35
C LYS A 28 -1.78 12.50 -1.75
N LYS A 29 -1.22 13.44 -2.52
CA LYS A 29 -0.75 13.20 -3.88
C LYS A 29 0.41 12.20 -3.92
N ARG A 30 1.39 12.36 -3.02
CA ARG A 30 2.54 11.45 -2.90
C ARG A 30 2.08 10.04 -2.53
N PHE A 31 1.19 9.93 -1.56
CA PHE A 31 0.63 8.68 -1.08
C PHE A 31 -0.20 7.95 -2.15
N SER A 32 -0.95 8.67 -2.97
CA SER A 32 -1.71 8.10 -4.09
C SER A 32 -0.78 7.52 -5.16
N LYS A 33 0.28 8.25 -5.52
CA LYS A 33 1.34 7.73 -6.42
C LYS A 33 2.05 6.50 -5.86
N GLN A 34 2.29 6.47 -4.55
CA GLN A 34 2.86 5.28 -3.90
C GLN A 34 1.91 4.09 -3.93
N CYS A 35 0.59 4.30 -3.75
CA CYS A 35 -0.42 3.25 -3.94
C CYS A 35 -0.41 2.71 -5.38
N GLN A 36 -0.31 3.58 -6.38
CA GLN A 36 -0.17 3.17 -7.78
C GLN A 36 1.05 2.27 -8.00
N LYS A 37 2.24 2.67 -7.51
CA LYS A 37 3.46 1.84 -7.63
C LYS A 37 3.29 0.45 -7.02
N VAL A 38 2.68 0.37 -5.83
CA VAL A 38 2.41 -0.90 -5.14
C VAL A 38 1.41 -1.74 -5.95
N TYR A 39 0.34 -1.12 -6.45
CA TYR A 39 -0.65 -1.79 -7.28
C TYR A 39 -0.04 -2.37 -8.55
N ASP A 40 0.77 -1.59 -9.27
CA ASP A 40 1.43 -2.03 -10.50
C ASP A 40 2.38 -3.22 -10.25
N ALA A 41 3.10 -3.21 -9.13
CA ALA A 41 3.97 -4.31 -8.74
C ALA A 41 3.17 -5.60 -8.47
N LEU A 42 2.08 -5.50 -7.71
CA LEU A 42 1.20 -6.63 -7.40
C LEU A 42 0.51 -7.17 -8.66
N LEU A 43 0.05 -6.29 -9.56
CA LEU A 43 -0.59 -6.66 -10.82
C LEU A 43 0.35 -7.44 -11.75
N ARG A 44 1.66 -7.18 -11.67
CA ARG A 44 2.71 -7.96 -12.36
C ARG A 44 3.02 -9.31 -11.69
N GLY A 45 2.23 -9.71 -10.69
CA GLY A 45 2.43 -10.96 -9.94
C GLY A 45 3.57 -10.91 -8.92
N LYS A 46 4.12 -9.73 -8.60
CA LYS A 46 5.16 -9.62 -7.56
C LYS A 46 4.54 -9.81 -6.19
N ARG A 47 5.23 -10.55 -5.33
CA ARG A 47 4.91 -10.67 -3.90
C ARG A 47 5.70 -9.62 -3.14
N LEU A 48 5.04 -8.84 -2.29
CA LEU A 48 5.65 -7.72 -1.59
C LEU A 48 5.67 -7.95 -0.08
N THR A 49 6.85 -7.80 0.50
CA THR A 49 7.09 -7.61 1.94
C THR A 49 7.48 -6.17 2.22
N THR A 50 7.39 -5.71 3.47
CA THR A 50 7.82 -4.34 3.86
C THR A 50 9.26 -4.06 3.39
N VAL A 51 10.19 -5.00 3.59
CA VAL A 51 11.60 -4.85 3.18
C VAL A 51 11.72 -4.74 1.66
N SER A 52 11.06 -5.64 0.90
CA SER A 52 11.13 -5.61 -0.57
C SER A 52 10.52 -4.33 -1.14
N ALA A 53 9.46 -3.80 -0.52
CA ALA A 53 8.80 -2.58 -0.93
C ALA A 53 9.66 -1.34 -0.66
N LEU A 54 10.35 -1.31 0.48
CA LEU A 54 11.32 -0.27 0.81
C LEU A 54 12.48 -0.27 -0.20
N LEU A 55 13.15 -1.41 -0.36
CA LEU A 55 14.37 -1.50 -1.17
C LEU A 55 14.13 -1.31 -2.66
N LYS A 56 13.05 -1.88 -3.21
CA LYS A 56 12.80 -1.88 -4.67
C LYS A 56 11.91 -0.73 -5.14
N TYR A 57 11.05 -0.21 -4.27
CA TYR A 57 10.03 0.76 -4.65
C TYR A 57 10.05 2.04 -3.81
N GLN A 58 10.96 2.15 -2.84
CA GLN A 58 11.08 3.28 -1.90
C GLN A 58 9.77 3.55 -1.14
N ILE A 59 9.08 2.48 -0.76
CA ILE A 59 7.83 2.54 0.00
C ILE A 59 8.14 2.21 1.46
N GLY A 60 8.23 3.24 2.30
CA GLY A 60 8.52 3.08 3.74
C GLY A 60 7.41 2.33 4.48
N ASP A 61 6.16 2.74 4.29
CA ASP A 61 5.01 2.08 4.94
C ASP A 61 4.13 1.35 3.92
N LEU A 62 4.57 0.13 3.56
CA LEU A 62 3.79 -0.75 2.67
C LEU A 62 2.41 -1.05 3.25
N ARG A 63 2.31 -1.35 4.55
CA ARG A 63 1.05 -1.78 5.17
C ARG A 63 -0.03 -0.71 5.00
N ARG A 64 0.34 0.56 5.17
CA ARG A 64 -0.56 1.69 4.97
C ARG A 64 -1.00 1.84 3.53
N ARG A 65 -0.09 1.65 2.55
CA ARG A 65 -0.44 1.69 1.11
C ARG A 65 -1.40 0.57 0.73
N ILE A 66 -1.19 -0.64 1.27
CA ILE A 66 -2.10 -1.79 1.07
C ILE A 66 -3.48 -1.49 1.65
N LYS A 67 -3.55 -0.93 2.86
CA LYS A 67 -4.83 -0.52 3.47
C LYS A 67 -5.54 0.53 2.62
N ASP A 68 -4.84 1.55 2.14
CA ASP A 68 -5.41 2.56 1.27
C ASP A 68 -5.95 1.95 -0.05
N LEU A 69 -5.24 0.99 -0.64
CA LEU A 69 -5.71 0.24 -1.81
C LEU A 69 -6.98 -0.59 -1.54
N LYS A 70 -7.04 -1.28 -0.40
CA LYS A 70 -8.22 -2.05 0.02
C LYS A 70 -9.41 -1.14 0.32
N ASP A 71 -9.21 -0.07 1.08
CA ASP A 71 -10.30 0.75 1.61
C ASP A 71 -10.81 1.75 0.58
N THR A 72 -9.91 2.44 -0.13
CA THR A 72 -10.24 3.53 -1.07
C THR A 72 -10.58 2.99 -2.47
N HIS A 73 -9.78 2.04 -2.95
CA HIS A 73 -9.88 1.54 -4.33
C HIS A 73 -10.55 0.15 -4.41
N LYS A 74 -10.95 -0.43 -3.27
CA LYS A 74 -11.63 -1.73 -3.17
C LYS A 74 -10.87 -2.87 -3.86
N ILE A 75 -9.54 -2.81 -3.84
CA ILE A 75 -8.69 -3.81 -4.48
C ILE A 75 -8.55 -5.03 -3.58
N ASN A 76 -8.83 -6.21 -4.12
CA ASN A 76 -8.67 -7.47 -3.41
C ASN A 76 -7.20 -7.88 -3.33
N ILE A 77 -6.50 -7.42 -2.30
CA ILE A 77 -5.12 -7.80 -2.00
C ILE A 77 -5.12 -8.85 -0.90
N LYS A 78 -4.52 -10.01 -1.16
CA LYS A 78 -4.35 -11.08 -0.19
C LYS A 78 -3.08 -10.84 0.62
N ASP A 79 -3.09 -11.31 1.87
CA ASP A 79 -1.91 -11.33 2.71
C ASP A 79 -1.76 -12.66 3.44
N LYS A 80 -0.51 -13.07 3.70
CA LYS A 80 -0.19 -14.21 4.57
C LYS A 80 0.98 -13.88 5.48
N TRP A 81 1.00 -14.52 6.63
CA TRP A 81 2.19 -14.53 7.49
C TRP A 81 3.17 -15.58 6.99
N VAL A 82 4.39 -15.15 6.71
CA VAL A 82 5.53 -16.04 6.45
C VAL A 82 6.34 -16.11 7.73
N LYS A 83 6.57 -17.32 8.22
CA LYS A 83 7.44 -17.58 9.38
C LYS A 83 8.79 -18.07 8.85
N THR A 84 9.85 -17.51 9.40
CA THR A 84 11.23 -17.97 9.24
C THR A 84 11.82 -18.18 10.64
N ASP A 85 12.98 -18.81 10.76
CA ASP A 85 13.56 -19.07 12.08
C ASP A 85 13.75 -17.75 12.86
N GLY A 86 13.02 -17.63 13.97
CA GLY A 86 13.01 -16.45 14.84
C GLY A 86 12.23 -15.22 14.35
N SER A 87 11.57 -15.25 13.18
CA SER A 87 10.86 -14.06 12.67
C SER A 87 9.59 -14.38 11.90
N ARG A 88 8.69 -13.39 11.83
CA ARG A 88 7.51 -13.43 10.97
C ARG A 88 7.29 -12.11 10.27
N TYR A 89 6.93 -12.17 9.00
CA TYR A 89 6.56 -10.98 8.24
C TYR A 89 5.31 -11.23 7.42
N LYS A 90 4.63 -10.14 7.07
CA LYS A 90 3.50 -10.19 6.13
C LYS A 90 4.02 -10.10 4.71
N GLU A 91 3.46 -10.96 3.87
CA GLU A 91 3.65 -10.94 2.43
C GLU A 91 2.31 -10.68 1.75
N TYR A 92 2.29 -9.72 0.83
CA TYR A 92 1.12 -9.26 0.10
C TYR A 92 1.18 -9.70 -1.37
N TYR A 93 0.05 -10.10 -1.93
CA TYR A 93 -0.06 -10.59 -3.31
C TYR A 93 -1.50 -10.42 -3.84
N MET A 94 -1.67 -10.51 -5.16
CA MET A 94 -2.97 -10.58 -5.83
C MET A 94 -3.21 -12.00 -6.34
#